data_AF-B1XJ61-F1
#
_entry.id   AF-B1XJ61-F1
#
_cell.length_a   1.000
_cell.length_b   1.000
_cell.length_c   1.000
_cell.angle_alpha   90.00
_cell.angle_beta   90.00
_cell.angle_gamma   90.00
#
_symmetry.space_group_name_H-M   'P 1'
#
loop_
_entity.id
_entity.type
_entity.pdbx_description
1 polymer ?
#
loop_
_entity_poly.entity_id
_entity_poly.type
_entity_poly.pdbx_seq_one_letter_code
_entity_poly.pdbx_strand_id
1 'polypeptide(L)' 'MMNPTVSILAEIPEALHQSLTDYLETHPNWDQDRVFAAALSQFLLQTGEGQTPREAENYRTCARVYLETLFEQSKSY' A
#
# COMPACT_ATOMS: atom_id res chain seq x y z
N MET A 1 -10.19 -19.97 4.33
CA MET A 1 -9.63 -19.59 5.63
C MET A 1 -9.50 -18.07 5.64
N MET A 2 -9.91 -17.40 6.71
CA MET A 2 -9.72 -15.96 6.86
C MET A 2 -8.22 -15.71 6.99
N ASN A 3 -7.62 -14.93 6.08
CA ASN A 3 -6.22 -14.52 6.25
C ASN A 3 -6.14 -13.59 7.48
N PRO A 4 -5.27 -13.86 8.46
CA PRO A 4 -5.15 -12.99 9.61
C PRO A 4 -4.65 -11.61 9.16
N THR A 5 -5.42 -10.57 9.45
CA THR A 5 -4.99 -9.18 9.23
C THR A 5 -4.19 -8.71 10.44
N VAL A 6 -3.15 -7.93 10.17
CA VAL A 6 -2.33 -7.28 11.20
C VAL A 6 -2.52 -5.79 11.07
N SER A 7 -2.92 -5.12 12.15
CA SER A 7 -3.03 -3.66 12.19
C SER A 7 -1.67 -3.02 12.47
N ILE A 8 -1.37 -1.92 11.78
CA ILE A 8 -0.13 -1.16 11.93
C ILE A 8 -0.46 0.18 12.56
N LEU A 9 0.19 0.50 13.68
CA LEU A 9 0.17 1.83 14.28
C LEU A 9 1.46 2.56 13.89
N ALA A 10 1.35 3.71 13.24
CA ALA A 10 2.48 4.53 12.83
C ALA A 10 2.19 6.01 13.08
N GLU A 11 3.20 6.72 13.57
CA GLU A 11 3.16 8.18 13.65
C GLU A 11 3.53 8.76 12.27
N ILE A 12 2.78 9.75 11.80
CA ILE A 12 3.02 10.44 10.53
C ILE A 12 3.10 11.95 10.73
N PRO A 13 3.84 12.67 9.87
CA PRO A 13 3.83 14.13 9.90
C PRO A 13 2.41 14.69 9.73
N GLU A 14 2.06 15.72 10.49
CA GLU A 14 0.73 16.35 10.42
C GLU A 14 0.38 16.85 9.01
N ALA A 15 1.37 17.43 8.30
CA ALA A 15 1.19 17.87 6.92
C ALA A 15 0.80 16.71 5.96
N LEU A 16 1.31 15.50 6.21
CA LEU A 16 0.94 14.31 5.44
C LEU A 16 -0.49 13.89 5.77
N HIS A 17 -0.86 13.89 7.05
CA HIS A 17 -2.22 13.59 7.48
C HIS A 17 -3.24 14.54 6.84
N GLN A 18 -2.98 15.85 6.88
CA GLN A 18 -3.88 16.84 6.27
C GLN A 18 -4.01 16.62 4.76
N SER A 19 -2.88 16.48 4.05
CA SER A 19 -2.88 16.25 2.60
C SER A 19 -3.62 14.97 2.21
N LEU A 20 -3.46 13.90 3.02
CA LEU A 20 -4.17 12.64 2.82
C LEU A 20 -5.67 12.79 3.03
N THR A 21 -6.08 13.56 4.04
CA THR A 21 -7.49 13.82 4.33
C THR A 21 -8.14 14.54 3.15
N ASP A 22 -7.53 15.63 2.68
CA ASP A 22 -8.03 16.42 1.55
C ASP A 22 -8.12 15.56 0.26
N TYR A 23 -7.14 14.67 0.04
CA TYR A 23 -7.16 13.74 -1.08
C TYR A 23 -8.34 12.76 -1.01
N LEU A 24 -8.59 12.17 0.16
CA LEU A 24 -9.67 11.18 0.34
C LEU A 24 -11.06 11.82 0.24
N GLU A 25 -11.23 13.05 0.72
CA GLU A 25 -12.49 13.80 0.58
C GLU A 25 -12.90 14.01 -0.90
N THR A 26 -11.92 14.09 -1.79
CA THR A 26 -12.14 14.29 -3.24
C THR A 26 -12.21 12.98 -4.05
N HIS A 27 -11.92 11.83 -3.43
CA HIS A 27 -11.83 10.53 -4.10
C HIS A 27 -12.64 9.46 -3.34
N PRO A 28 -13.98 9.40 -3.54
CA PRO A 28 -14.89 8.58 -2.72
C PRO A 28 -14.67 7.06 -2.86
N ASN A 29 -13.93 6.62 -3.87
CA ASN A 29 -13.59 5.21 -4.07
C ASN A 29 -12.28 4.81 -3.38
N TRP A 30 -11.62 5.75 -2.69
CA TRP A 30 -10.36 5.54 -1.99
C TRP A 30 -10.57 5.62 -0.49
N ASP A 31 -9.80 4.81 0.22
CA ASP A 31 -9.62 4.88 1.66
C ASP A 31 -8.11 4.93 1.97
N GLN A 32 -7.79 5.15 3.23
CA GLN A 32 -6.41 5.26 3.69
C GLN A 32 -5.57 4.01 3.37
N ASP A 33 -6.16 2.82 3.54
CA ASP A 33 -5.47 1.55 3.30
C ASP A 33 -5.11 1.40 1.82
N ARG A 34 -6.02 1.77 0.92
CA ARG A 34 -5.77 1.77 -0.53
C ARG A 34 -4.67 2.74 -0.92
N VAL A 35 -4.69 3.95 -0.37
CA VAL A 35 -3.64 4.94 -0.68
C VAL A 35 -2.28 4.42 -0.23
N PHE A 36 -2.17 3.86 0.98
CA PHE A 36 -0.91 3.30 1.47
C PHE A 36 -0.46 2.06 0.70
N ALA A 37 -1.36 1.13 0.40
CA ALA A 37 -1.03 -0.04 -0.39
C ALA A 37 -0.54 0.33 -1.81
N ALA A 38 -1.17 1.33 -2.44
CA ALA A 38 -0.74 1.86 -3.73
C ALA A 38 0.63 2.55 -3.63
N ALA A 39 0.84 3.42 -2.64
CA ALA A 39 2.09 4.13 -2.45
C ALA A 39 3.26 3.17 -2.16
N LEU A 40 3.06 2.19 -1.27
CA LEU A 40 4.07 1.21 -0.90
C LEU A 40 4.41 0.26 -2.05
N SER A 41 3.40 -0.26 -2.75
CA SER A 41 3.65 -1.12 -3.92
C SER A 41 4.42 -0.39 -5.01
N GLN A 42 4.02 0.86 -5.32
CA GLN A 42 4.71 1.68 -6.31
C GLN A 42 6.16 1.96 -5.87
N PHE A 43 6.37 2.32 -4.61
CA PHE A 43 7.72 2.53 -4.07
C PHE A 43 8.58 1.28 -4.22
N LEU A 44 8.09 0.12 -3.77
CA LEU A 44 8.82 -1.15 -3.84
C LEU A 44 9.14 -1.59 -5.29
N LEU A 45 8.26 -1.30 -6.25
CA LEU A 45 8.52 -1.55 -7.67
C LEU A 45 9.58 -0.62 -8.24
N GLN A 46 9.60 0.65 -7.81
CA GLN A 46 10.56 1.65 -8.27
C GLN A 46 11.95 1.46 -7.63
N THR A 47 12.01 1.09 -6.36
CA THR A 47 13.27 0.93 -5.62
C THR A 47 13.84 -0.48 -5.67
N GLY A 48 13.09 -1.43 -6.24
CA GLY A 48 13.38 -2.87 -6.21
C GLY A 48 14.50 -3.34 -7.13
N GLU A 49 15.64 -2.65 -7.16
CA GLU A 49 16.86 -3.05 -7.87
C GLU A 49 17.86 -3.78 -6.95
N GLY A 50 17.35 -4.56 -5.98
CA GLY A 50 18.16 -5.22 -4.95
C GLY A 50 19.50 -5.78 -5.47
N GLN A 51 20.55 -5.73 -4.64
CA GLN A 51 21.92 -6.03 -5.06
C GLN A 51 22.09 -7.50 -5.48
N THR A 52 21.17 -8.35 -5.04
CA THR A 52 21.10 -9.76 -5.41
C THR A 52 19.76 -10.10 -6.08
N PRO A 53 19.71 -11.14 -6.93
CA PRO A 53 18.45 -11.61 -7.52
C PRO A 53 17.36 -11.93 -6.47
N ARG A 54 17.77 -12.43 -5.30
CA ARG A 54 16.87 -12.76 -4.20
C ARG A 54 16.26 -11.52 -3.55
N GLU A 55 17.03 -10.45 -3.41
CA GLU A 55 16.51 -9.17 -2.91
C GLU A 55 15.53 -8.56 -3.90
N ALA A 56 15.88 -8.53 -5.19
CA ALA A 56 14.97 -8.06 -6.24
C ALA A 56 13.65 -8.85 -6.28
N GLU A 57 13.70 -10.16 -6.04
CA GLU A 57 12.51 -11.01 -5.91
C GLU A 57 11.68 -10.67 -4.66
N ASN A 58 12.31 -10.36 -3.52
CA ASN A 58 11.62 -9.94 -2.32
C ASN A 58 10.87 -8.61 -2.53
N TYR A 59 11.49 -7.62 -3.17
CA TYR A 59 10.84 -6.35 -3.51
C TYR A 59 9.60 -6.57 -4.38
N ARG A 60 9.73 -7.37 -5.44
CA ARG A 60 8.62 -7.69 -6.35
C ARG A 60 7.50 -8.45 -5.65
N THR A 61 7.84 -9.41 -4.80
CA THR A 61 6.86 -10.20 -4.06
C THR A 61 6.09 -9.34 -3.07
N CYS A 62 6.79 -8.49 -2.33
CA CYS A 62 6.17 -7.57 -1.37
C CYS A 62 5.27 -6.56 -2.07
N ALA A 63 5.73 -5.96 -3.18
CA ALA A 63 4.92 -5.05 -3.99
C ALA A 63 3.65 -5.72 -4.52
N ARG A 64 3.76 -6.98 -4.97
CA ARG A 64 2.62 -7.75 -5.46
C ARG A 64 1.56 -7.95 -4.38
N VAL A 65 1.95 -8.29 -3.15
CA VAL A 65 0.99 -8.47 -2.04
C VAL A 65 0.21 -7.17 -1.79
N TYR A 66 0.88 -6.02 -1.76
CA TYR A 66 0.20 -4.72 -1.62
C TYR A 66 -0.71 -4.37 -2.83
N LEU A 67 -0.36 -4.77 -4.05
CA LEU A 67 -1.24 -4.60 -5.21
C LEU A 67 -2.48 -5.50 -5.12
N GLU A 68 -2.31 -6.75 -4.70
CA GLU A 68 -3.41 -7.71 -4.55
C GLU A 68 -4.45 -7.21 -3.54
N THR A 69 -4.02 -6.59 -2.43
CA THR A 69 -4.94 -6.02 -1.44
C THR A 69 -5.82 -4.90 -2.02
N LEU A 70 -5.30 -4.10 -2.97
CA LEU A 70 -6.11 -3.07 -3.66
C LEU A 70 -7.26 -3.69 -4.45
N PHE A 71 -6.99 -4.77 -5.17
CA PHE A 71 -7.98 -5.43 -6.02
C PHE A 71 -8.96 -6.31 -5.25
N GLU A 72 -8.54 -6.91 -4.13
CA GLU A 72 -9.44 -7.69 -3.27
C GLU A 72 -10.45 -6.80 -2.55
N GLN A 73 -10.02 -5.63 -2.05
CA GLN A 73 -10.94 -4.66 -1.45
C GLN A 73 -11.93 -4.08 -2.47
N SER A 74 -11.59 -4.05 -3.76
CA SER A 74 -12.50 -3.62 -4.83
C SER A 74 -13.64 -4.62 -5.10
N LYS A 75 -13.53 -5.88 -4.68
CA LYS A 75 -14.54 -6.92 -4.92
C LYS A 75 -15.61 -7.03 -3.83
N SER A 76 -15.54 -6.20 -2.77
CA SER A 76 -16.48 -6.25 -1.63
C SER A 76 -17.77 -5.43 -1.82
N TYR A 77 -18.14 -5.08 -3.06
CA TYR A 77 -19.33 -4.29 -3.40
C TYR A 77 -20.38 -5.11 -4.15
#